data_AF-A0AA38W1Y1-F1
#
_entry.id   AF-A0AA38W1Y1-F1
#
_cell.length_a   1.000
_cell.length_b   1.000
_cell.length_c   1.000
_cell.angle_alpha   90.00
_cell.angle_beta   90.00
_cell.angle_gamma   90.00
#
_symmetry.space_group_name_H-M   'P 1'
#
loop_
_entity.id
_entity.type
_entity.pdbx_description
1 polymer ?
#
loop_
_entity_poly.entity_id
_entity_poly.type
_entity_poly.pdbx_seq_one_letter_code
_entity_poly.pdbx_strand_id
1 'polypeptide(L)'
;MEIRLPGLSRRDDIESGANYTAPRFPSLYWPPQNFPYTLQNIGDIWRFTFLWTIIIYAIFHLGATGIAFLMQVGKRRSNWKYMWVVPIVYGLVAGFQAMFAGSVVSLVIGALYIGGHVTMSTWIPFILGWINLLVLVISSFAIQGGL
;
A
#
# COMPACT_ATOMS: atom_id res chain seq x y z
N MET A 1 20.22 -36.38 -6.87
CA MET A 1 19.59 -36.57 -5.55
C MET A 1 19.11 -35.20 -5.10
N GLU A 2 17.89 -34.81 -5.47
CA GLU A 2 17.33 -33.51 -5.10
C GLU A 2 16.91 -33.52 -3.63
N ILE A 3 17.49 -32.61 -2.85
CA ILE A 3 17.13 -32.40 -1.46
C ILE A 3 15.79 -31.64 -1.46
N ARG A 4 14.68 -32.38 -1.30
CA ARG A 4 13.36 -31.79 -1.03
C ARG A 4 13.39 -31.17 0.37
N LEU A 5 13.52 -29.85 0.45
CA LEU A 5 13.33 -29.11 1.69
C LEU A 5 11.81 -29.03 1.97
N PRO A 6 11.32 -29.62 3.07
CA PRO A 6 9.91 -29.51 3.45
C PRO A 6 9.65 -28.06 3.88
N GLY A 7 9.13 -27.26 2.97
CA GLY A 7 8.87 -25.83 3.20
C GLY A 7 9.07 -24.92 1.98
N LEU A 8 9.66 -25.43 0.90
CA LEU A 8 9.71 -24.72 -0.38
C LEU A 8 8.82 -25.45 -1.40
N SER A 9 7.55 -25.04 -1.46
CA SER A 9 6.64 -25.40 -2.55
C SER A 9 7.21 -24.80 -3.84
N ARG A 10 7.88 -25.66 -4.62
CA ARG A 10 8.43 -25.35 -5.94
C ARG A 10 7.27 -25.50 -6.93
N ARG A 11 6.95 -24.44 -7.68
CA ARG A 11 5.84 -24.28 -8.66
C ARG A 11 5.49 -25.49 -9.54
N ASP A 12 6.33 -26.51 -9.63
CA ASP A 12 6.09 -27.79 -10.27
C ASP A 12 4.97 -28.59 -9.58
N ASP A 13 4.63 -28.29 -8.32
CA ASP A 13 3.43 -28.79 -7.62
C ASP A 13 2.15 -27.99 -7.95
N ILE A 14 2.31 -26.80 -8.55
CA ILE A 14 1.24 -25.97 -9.09
C ILE A 14 1.14 -26.31 -10.59
N GLU A 15 0.66 -27.52 -10.88
CA GLU A 15 -0.06 -27.69 -12.14
C GLU A 15 -1.21 -26.67 -12.16
N SER A 16 -1.01 -25.66 -13.03
CA SER A 16 -2.04 -24.95 -13.77
C SER A 16 -2.93 -23.99 -12.99
N GLY A 17 -2.97 -22.74 -13.46
CA GLY A 17 -3.84 -21.66 -12.99
C GLY A 17 -5.35 -21.88 -13.15
N ALA A 18 -5.83 -23.12 -13.13
CA ALA A 18 -7.24 -23.51 -13.16
C ALA A 18 -7.94 -23.36 -11.79
N ASN A 19 -7.19 -23.40 -10.68
CA ASN A 19 -7.76 -23.32 -9.32
C ASN A 19 -7.30 -22.08 -8.53
N TYR A 20 -6.71 -21.07 -9.18
CA TYR A 20 -6.37 -19.81 -8.51
C TYR A 20 -7.65 -19.02 -8.21
N THR A 21 -7.93 -18.80 -6.93
CA THR A 21 -8.98 -17.88 -6.49
C THR A 21 -8.34 -16.67 -5.84
N ALA A 22 -8.56 -15.50 -6.46
CA ALA A 22 -8.01 -14.25 -5.94
C ALA A 22 -8.59 -13.98 -4.54
N PRO A 23 -7.74 -13.76 -3.52
CA PRO A 23 -8.21 -13.50 -2.17
C PRO A 23 -8.91 -12.15 -2.11
N ARG A 24 -9.98 -12.05 -1.31
CA ARG A 24 -10.68 -10.77 -1.12
C ARG A 24 -9.80 -9.80 -0.33
N PHE A 25 -9.68 -8.56 -0.79
CA PHE A 25 -9.01 -7.50 -0.01
C PHE A 25 -9.72 -7.32 1.35
N PRO A 26 -9.00 -7.15 2.48
CA PRO A 26 -7.55 -6.99 2.65
C PRO A 26 -6.75 -8.29 2.88
N SER A 27 -7.42 -9.42 3.16
CA SER A 27 -6.86 -10.76 3.40
C SER A 27 -5.52 -10.84 4.16
N LEU A 28 -5.31 -9.94 5.12
CA LEU A 28 -4.22 -10.04 6.09
C LEU A 28 -4.51 -11.19 7.05
N TYR A 29 -3.56 -12.10 7.21
CA TYR A 29 -3.68 -13.28 8.08
C TYR A 29 -2.66 -13.22 9.22
N TRP A 30 -2.99 -13.79 10.37
CA TRP A 30 -2.06 -13.85 11.51
C TRP A 30 -1.17 -15.11 11.40
N PRO A 31 0.18 -15.00 11.42
CA PRO A 31 1.06 -16.16 11.53
C PRO A 31 0.76 -16.90 12.85
N PRO A 32 0.58 -18.23 12.90
CA PRO A 32 1.22 -19.28 12.09
C PRO A 32 0.26 -19.98 11.11
N GLN A 33 -0.84 -19.33 10.69
CA GLN A 33 -1.77 -19.92 9.73
C GLN A 33 -1.06 -20.18 8.39
N ASN A 34 -1.11 -21.42 7.91
CA ASN A 34 -0.49 -21.86 6.64
C ASN A 34 -1.00 -20.99 5.48
N PHE A 35 -0.17 -20.05 5.02
CA PHE A 35 -0.29 -19.15 3.86
C PHE A 35 -1.59 -19.26 3.03
N PRO A 36 -2.77 -18.91 3.57
CA PRO A 36 -4.02 -19.21 2.86
C PRO A 36 -4.28 -18.22 1.72
N TYR A 37 -3.65 -17.04 1.78
CA TYR A 37 -3.87 -15.95 0.84
C TYR A 37 -2.54 -15.56 0.17
N THR A 38 -2.31 -16.09 -1.03
CA THR A 38 -1.17 -15.73 -1.88
C THR A 38 -1.64 -15.03 -3.15
N LEU A 39 -0.87 -14.02 -3.57
CA LEU A 39 -1.08 -13.24 -4.77
C LEU A 39 -0.16 -13.82 -5.85
N GLN A 40 -0.76 -14.32 -6.92
CA GLN A 40 -0.04 -14.97 -8.03
C GLN A 40 -0.21 -14.18 -9.34
N ASN A 41 -1.29 -13.40 -9.46
CA ASN A 41 -1.57 -12.58 -10.62
C ASN A 41 -1.06 -11.14 -10.42
N ILE A 42 -0.44 -10.57 -11.46
CA ILE A 42 0.01 -9.18 -11.48
C ILE A 42 -1.12 -8.21 -11.15
N GLY A 43 -2.33 -8.48 -11.64
CA GLY A 43 -3.49 -7.63 -11.44
C GLY A 43 -3.89 -7.54 -9.97
N ASP A 44 -3.85 -8.65 -9.24
CA ASP A 44 -4.21 -8.69 -7.82
C ASP A 44 -3.10 -8.10 -6.95
N ILE A 45 -1.84 -8.34 -7.29
CA ILE A 45 -0.67 -7.68 -6.66
C ILE A 45 -0.80 -6.16 -6.78
N TRP A 46 -1.08 -5.68 -7.99
CA TRP A 46 -1.24 -4.24 -8.26
C TRP A 46 -2.42 -3.66 -7.48
N ARG A 47 -3.60 -4.31 -7.52
CA ARG A 47 -4.79 -3.86 -6.79
C ARG A 47 -4.56 -3.77 -5.29
N PHE A 48 -3.98 -4.80 -4.69
CA PHE A 48 -3.73 -4.83 -3.25
C PHE A 48 -2.77 -3.72 -2.83
N THR A 49 -1.66 -3.55 -3.55
CA THR A 49 -0.63 -2.57 -3.20
C THR A 49 -1.13 -1.13 -3.43
N PHE A 50 -1.89 -0.91 -4.51
CA PHE A 50 -2.54 0.37 -4.79
C PHE A 50 -3.57 0.73 -3.71
N LEU A 51 -4.46 -0.20 -3.34
CA LEU A 51 -5.48 0.03 -2.31
C LEU A 51 -4.84 0.32 -0.94
N TRP A 52 -3.81 -0.45 -0.55
CA TRP A 52 -3.11 -0.19 0.70
C TRP A 52 -2.41 1.17 0.71
N THR A 53 -1.77 1.56 -0.40
CA THR A 53 -1.11 2.87 -0.52
C THR A 53 -2.12 4.00 -0.37
N ILE A 54 -3.28 3.93 -1.06
CA ILE A 54 -4.35 4.93 -0.93
C ILE A 54 -4.89 4.99 0.50
N ILE A 55 -5.18 3.85 1.13
CA ILE A 55 -5.74 3.83 2.50
C ILE A 55 -4.76 4.46 3.49
N ILE A 56 -3.49 4.07 3.43
CA ILE A 56 -2.44 4.59 4.33
C ILE A 56 -2.25 6.10 4.11
N TYR A 57 -2.18 6.54 2.85
CA TYR A 57 -2.05 7.96 2.52
C TYR A 57 -3.27 8.77 2.97
N ALA A 58 -4.48 8.24 2.76
CA ALA A 58 -5.72 8.87 3.20
C ALA A 58 -5.76 9.01 4.72
N ILE A 59 -5.44 7.95 5.48
CA ILE A 59 -5.40 8.01 6.95
C ILE A 59 -4.41 9.09 7.42
N PHE A 60 -3.21 9.14 6.83
CA PHE A 60 -2.20 10.12 7.21
C PHE A 60 -2.64 11.57 6.93
N HIS A 61 -3.13 11.85 5.72
CA HIS A 61 -3.53 13.20 5.32
C HIS A 61 -4.82 13.66 6.02
N LEU A 62 -5.77 12.76 6.24
CA LEU A 62 -6.96 13.04 7.04
C LEU A 62 -6.61 13.27 8.52
N GLY A 63 -5.63 12.54 9.06
CA GLY A 63 -5.09 12.78 10.40
C GLY A 63 -4.49 14.18 10.54
N ALA A 64 -3.63 14.58 9.59
CA ALA A 64 -3.04 15.92 9.55
C ALA A 64 -4.13 17.01 9.42
N THR A 65 -5.11 16.79 8.54
CA THR A 65 -6.26 17.69 8.38
C THR A 65 -7.10 17.77 9.65
N GLY A 66 -7.33 16.66 10.33
CA GLY A 66 -8.07 16.61 11.59
C GLY A 66 -7.39 17.42 12.69
N ILE A 67 -6.07 17.30 12.82
CA ILE A 67 -5.29 18.13 13.77
C ILE A 67 -5.37 19.60 13.39
N ALA A 68 -5.20 19.94 12.10
CA ALA A 68 -5.33 21.31 11.63
C ALA A 68 -6.72 21.90 11.90
N PHE A 69 -7.77 21.10 11.71
CA PHE A 69 -9.15 21.46 12.01
C PHE A 69 -9.35 21.73 13.50
N LEU A 70 -8.87 20.84 14.37
CA LEU A 70 -8.91 21.03 15.83
C LEU A 70 -8.20 22.33 16.26
N MET A 71 -7.07 22.67 15.64
CA MET A 71 -6.36 23.92 15.90
C MET A 71 -7.11 25.17 15.37
N GLN A 72 -7.87 25.05 14.27
CA GLN A 72 -8.61 26.17 13.67
C GLN A 72 -9.97 26.42 14.31
N VAL A 73 -10.64 25.39 14.84
CA VAL A 73 -11.96 25.51 15.51
C VAL A 73 -11.91 26.42 16.74
N GLY A 74 -10.75 26.54 17.41
CA GLY A 74 -10.59 27.43 18.57
C GLY A 74 -10.51 28.93 18.23
N LYS A 75 -10.41 29.32 16.95
CA LYS A 75 -10.18 30.72 16.54
C LYS A 75 -11.48 31.36 16.04
N ARG A 76 -11.97 32.38 16.77
CA ARG A 76 -13.24 33.14 16.58
C ARG A 76 -13.50 33.73 15.18
N ARG A 77 -12.54 33.66 14.25
CA ARG A 77 -12.59 34.28 12.92
C ARG A 77 -12.31 33.30 11.76
N SER A 78 -12.53 31.99 11.98
CA SER A 78 -12.34 30.99 10.92
C SER A 78 -13.45 31.07 9.88
N ASN A 79 -13.09 31.38 8.63
CA ASN A 79 -14.02 31.34 7.51
C ASN A 79 -14.32 29.87 7.19
N TRP A 80 -15.59 29.45 7.36
CA TRP A 80 -16.08 28.09 7.12
C TRP A 80 -15.68 27.52 5.75
N LYS A 81 -15.54 28.39 4.72
CA LYS A 81 -15.09 28.00 3.39
C LYS A 81 -13.65 27.46 3.38
N TYR A 82 -12.74 28.05 4.16
CA TYR A 82 -11.34 27.58 4.25
C TYR A 82 -11.23 26.25 5.01
N MET A 83 -12.13 25.98 5.96
CA MET A 83 -12.17 24.71 6.70
C MET A 83 -12.48 23.51 5.79
N TRP A 84 -13.24 23.68 4.71
CA TRP A 84 -13.54 22.60 3.74
C TRP A 84 -12.52 22.50 2.60
N VAL A 85 -11.91 23.63 2.21
CA VAL A 85 -10.90 23.65 1.14
C VAL A 85 -9.64 22.86 1.52
N VAL A 86 -9.18 22.98 2.78
CA VAL A 86 -7.96 22.29 3.25
C VAL A 86 -8.06 20.76 3.13
N PRO A 87 -9.09 20.08 3.66
CA PRO A 87 -9.27 18.63 3.47
C PRO A 87 -9.32 18.20 2.01
N ILE A 88 -10.03 18.97 1.17
CA ILE A 88 -10.23 18.62 -0.24
C ILE A 88 -8.91 18.71 -0.99
N VAL A 89 -8.15 19.78 -0.80
CA VAL A 89 -6.85 19.96 -1.47
C VAL A 89 -5.86 18.90 -1.01
N TYR A 90 -5.74 18.65 0.31
CA TYR A 90 -4.85 17.61 0.83
C TYR A 90 -5.27 16.20 0.35
N GLY A 91 -6.57 15.92 0.29
CA GLY A 91 -7.09 14.65 -0.22
C GLY A 91 -6.79 14.45 -1.71
N LEU A 92 -6.92 15.49 -2.53
CA LEU A 92 -6.58 15.44 -3.95
C LEU A 92 -5.08 15.21 -4.16
N VAL A 93 -4.23 15.97 -3.47
CA VAL A 93 -2.76 15.80 -3.56
C VAL A 93 -2.35 14.39 -3.12
N ALA A 94 -2.89 13.90 -2.02
CA ALA A 94 -2.65 12.54 -1.53
C ALA A 94 -3.10 11.47 -2.54
N GLY A 95 -4.28 11.65 -3.14
CA GLY A 95 -4.81 10.76 -4.17
C GLY A 95 -3.90 10.69 -5.39
N PHE A 96 -3.49 11.84 -5.92
CA PHE A 96 -2.55 11.90 -7.05
C PHE A 96 -1.21 11.26 -6.70
N GLN A 97 -0.61 11.57 -5.56
CA GLN A 97 0.67 10.97 -5.14
C GLN A 97 0.56 9.45 -4.97
N ALA A 98 -0.52 8.98 -4.33
CA ALA A 98 -0.76 7.55 -4.14
C ALA A 98 -0.96 6.82 -5.47
N MET A 99 -1.58 7.46 -6.47
CA MET A 99 -1.75 6.86 -7.78
C MET A 99 -0.42 6.61 -8.49
N PHE A 100 0.48 7.59 -8.50
CA PHE A 100 1.78 7.45 -9.17
C PHE A 100 2.74 6.56 -8.38
N ALA A 101 2.94 6.83 -7.08
CA ALA A 101 3.84 6.07 -6.23
C ALA A 101 3.38 4.62 -6.09
N GLY A 102 2.08 4.43 -5.84
CA GLY A 102 1.47 3.11 -5.74
C GLY A 102 1.59 2.33 -7.03
N SER A 103 1.24 2.91 -8.19
CA SER A 103 1.25 2.16 -9.45
C SER A 103 2.66 1.73 -9.89
N VAL A 104 3.63 2.64 -9.85
CA VAL A 104 5.01 2.35 -10.31
C VAL A 104 5.65 1.27 -9.45
N VAL A 105 5.62 1.43 -8.12
CA VAL A 105 6.23 0.45 -7.19
C VAL A 105 5.56 -0.91 -7.32
N SER A 106 4.23 -0.95 -7.46
CA SER A 106 3.48 -2.20 -7.56
C SER A 106 3.74 -2.96 -8.84
N LEU A 107 3.87 -2.27 -9.99
CA LEU A 107 4.18 -2.91 -11.26
C LEU A 107 5.60 -3.48 -11.27
N VAL A 108 6.58 -2.71 -10.75
CA VAL A 108 7.97 -3.18 -10.65
C VAL A 108 8.07 -4.41 -9.76
N ILE A 109 7.49 -4.38 -8.57
CA ILE A 109 7.55 -5.51 -7.63
C ILE A 109 6.75 -6.69 -8.17
N GLY A 110 5.56 -6.46 -8.72
CA GLY A 110 4.77 -7.53 -9.32
C GLY A 110 5.51 -8.23 -10.46
N ALA A 111 6.23 -7.48 -11.31
CA ALA A 111 7.09 -8.05 -12.35
C ALA A 111 8.25 -8.88 -11.76
N LEU A 112 8.87 -8.41 -10.67
CA LEU A 112 9.93 -9.15 -9.98
C LEU A 112 9.43 -10.47 -9.37
N TYR A 113 8.25 -10.49 -8.75
CA TYR A 113 7.67 -11.71 -8.18
C TYR A 113 7.29 -12.72 -9.26
N ILE A 114 6.71 -12.22 -10.37
CA ILE A 114 6.35 -13.08 -11.50
C ILE A 114 7.60 -13.61 -12.19
N GLY A 115 8.61 -12.78 -12.45
CA GLY A 115 9.87 -13.17 -13.08
C GLY A 115 10.75 -14.05 -12.19
N GLY A 116 10.72 -13.86 -10.88
CA GLY A 116 11.41 -14.70 -9.89
C GLY A 116 10.68 -16.00 -9.58
N HIS A 117 9.51 -16.22 -10.17
CA HIS A 117 8.66 -17.38 -9.93
C HIS A 117 8.26 -17.58 -8.46
N VAL A 118 8.16 -16.49 -7.67
CA VAL A 118 7.82 -16.52 -6.25
C VAL A 118 6.37 -16.10 -6.04
N THR A 119 5.69 -16.66 -5.03
CA THR A 119 4.35 -16.22 -4.62
C THR A 119 4.44 -15.07 -3.62
N MET A 120 3.53 -14.10 -3.71
CA MET A 120 3.54 -12.91 -2.85
C MET A 120 2.49 -13.05 -1.75
N SER A 121 2.86 -12.89 -0.47
CA SER A 121 1.90 -12.81 0.62
C SER A 121 1.17 -11.46 0.63
N THR A 122 -0.07 -11.44 1.14
CA THR A 122 -0.89 -10.21 1.27
C THR A 122 -0.29 -9.17 2.24
N TRP A 123 0.68 -9.59 3.07
CA TRP A 123 1.46 -8.71 3.93
C TRP A 123 2.45 -7.82 3.18
N ILE A 124 2.98 -8.29 2.04
CA ILE A 124 3.98 -7.53 1.30
C ILE A 124 3.37 -6.23 0.73
N PRO A 125 2.21 -6.25 0.05
CA PRO A 125 1.51 -5.02 -0.36
C PRO A 125 1.25 -4.04 0.80
N PHE A 126 0.90 -4.55 1.98
CA PHE A 126 0.63 -3.74 3.17
C PHE A 126 1.90 -3.02 3.67
N ILE A 127 3.01 -3.75 3.81
CA ILE A 127 4.29 -3.18 4.25
C ILE A 127 4.82 -2.17 3.22
N LEU A 128 4.66 -2.46 1.93
CA LEU A 128 5.04 -1.53 0.86
C LEU A 128 4.28 -0.21 0.92
N GLY A 129 2.98 -0.23 1.25
CA GLY A 129 2.21 0.98 1.49
C GLY A 129 2.80 1.84 2.62
N TRP A 130 3.26 1.21 3.70
CA TRP A 130 3.97 1.91 4.78
C TRP A 130 5.32 2.47 4.35
N ILE A 131 6.14 1.69 3.63
CA ILE A 131 7.43 2.15 3.12
C ILE A 131 7.22 3.37 2.21
N ASN A 132 6.23 3.32 1.30
CA ASN A 132 5.89 4.45 0.43
C ASN A 132 5.51 5.71 1.24
N LEU A 133 4.76 5.56 2.33
CA LEU A 133 4.42 6.70 3.20
C LEU A 133 5.67 7.24 3.92
N LEU A 134 6.50 6.36 4.48
CA LEU A 134 7.70 6.76 5.22
C LEU A 134 8.70 7.47 4.32
N VAL A 135 8.92 6.97 3.09
CA VAL A 135 9.77 7.63 2.10
C VAL A 135 9.24 9.01 1.73
N LEU A 136 7.92 9.16 1.54
CA LEU A 136 7.28 10.45 1.29
C LEU A 136 7.55 11.43 2.44
N VAL A 137 7.35 10.98 3.69
CA VAL A 137 7.53 11.80 4.89
C VAL A 137 8.99 12.22 5.05
N ILE A 138 9.95 11.31 4.90
CA ILE A 138 11.38 11.62 5.00
C ILE A 138 11.80 12.60 3.90
N SER A 139 11.33 12.37 2.67
CA SER A 139 11.62 13.26 1.54
C SER A 139 11.07 14.67 1.76
N SER A 140 9.92 14.80 2.43
CA SER A 140 9.34 16.11 2.77
C SER A 140 10.24 16.93 3.70
N PHE A 141 10.88 16.29 4.69
CA PHE A 141 11.79 16.99 5.59
C PHE A 141 13.11 17.37 4.92
N ALA A 142 13.62 16.52 4.04
CA ALA A 142 14.84 16.81 3.27
C ALA A 142 14.70 18.07 2.41
N ILE A 143 13.51 18.30 1.83
CA ILE A 143 13.21 19.49 1.03
C ILE A 143 13.15 20.77 1.88
N GLN A 144 12.71 20.68 3.14
CA GLN A 144 12.59 21.83 4.04
C GLN A 144 13.89 22.16 4.80
N GLY A 145 14.77 21.19 5.02
CA GLY A 145 16.05 21.36 5.72
C GLY A 145 17.24 21.76 4.85
N GLY A 146 17.05 21.88 3.52
CA GLY A 146 18.09 22.26 2.56
C GLY A 146 18.14 23.76 2.20
N LEU A 147 17.43 24.61 2.95
CA LEU A 147 17.40 26.08 2.81
C LEU A 147 18.05 26.76 4.01
#